data_AF-A0A959BIJ5-F1
#
_entry.id   AF-A0A959BIJ5-F1
#
_cell.length_a   1.000
_cell.length_b   1.000
_cell.length_c   1.000
_cell.angle_alpha   90.00
_cell.angle_beta   90.00
_cell.angle_gamma   90.00
#
_symmetry.space_group_name_H-M   'P 1'
#
loop_
_entity.id
_entity.type
_entity.pdbx_description
1 polymer ?
#
loop_
_entity_poly.entity_id
_entity_poly.type
_entity_poly.pdbx_seq_one_letter_code
_entity_poly.pdbx_strand_id
1 'polypeptide(L)'
;MIRELELKLLPAEAADENIVRQRAIQKSRLKAGEVREVRVVRRSIDARGFRPAYRLKVEVYAGEAYKPEPAILDGYHPVDEAEEVIIIGTGPA
;
A
#
# COMPACT_ATOMS: atom_id res chain seq x y z
N MET A 1 -7.23 -9.36 10.54
CA MET A 1 -5.78 -9.70 10.52
C MET A 1 -5.14 -9.17 9.26
N ILE A 2 -3.93 -8.61 9.34
CA ILE A 2 -3.18 -8.08 8.18
C ILE A 2 -1.85 -8.84 8.05
N ARG A 3 -1.47 -9.24 6.83
CA ARG A 3 -0.15 -9.80 6.51
C ARG A 3 0.55 -8.95 5.46
N GLU A 4 1.72 -8.42 5.81
CA GLU A 4 2.60 -7.75 4.84
C GLU A 4 3.50 -8.77 4.13
N LEU A 5 3.62 -8.66 2.82
CA LEU A 5 4.46 -9.54 2.01
C LEU A 5 5.04 -8.82 0.80
N GLU A 6 6.21 -9.26 0.36
CA GLU A 6 6.83 -8.76 -0.88
C GLU A 6 6.57 -9.73 -2.03
N LEU A 7 6.14 -9.25 -3.19
CA LEU A 7 6.02 -10.02 -4.42
C LEU A 7 7.07 -9.56 -5.42
N LYS A 8 7.78 -10.50 -6.04
CA LYS A 8 8.63 -10.25 -7.20
C LYS A 8 7.90 -10.74 -8.44
N LEU A 9 7.51 -9.82 -9.31
CA LEU A 9 6.68 -10.09 -10.50
C LEU A 9 7.32 -9.49 -11.74
N LEU A 10 7.08 -10.09 -12.90
CA LEU A 10 7.39 -9.48 -14.18
C LEU A 10 6.49 -8.27 -14.43
N PRO A 11 6.89 -7.30 -15.28
CA PRO A 11 6.06 -6.14 -15.62
C PRO A 11 4.65 -6.49 -16.09
N ALA A 12 4.50 -7.51 -16.93
CA ALA A 12 3.19 -7.97 -17.40
C ALA A 12 2.33 -8.54 -16.27
N GLU A 13 2.92 -9.30 -15.34
CA GLU A 13 2.21 -9.87 -14.20
C GLU A 13 1.82 -8.79 -13.17
N ALA A 14 2.69 -7.81 -12.96
CA ALA A 14 2.45 -6.72 -12.01
C ALA A 14 1.41 -5.70 -12.51
N ALA A 15 1.09 -5.72 -13.80
CA ALA A 15 0.05 -4.88 -14.39
C ALA A 15 -1.36 -5.49 -14.24
N ASP A 16 -1.46 -6.78 -13.93
CA ASP A 16 -2.73 -7.49 -13.76
C ASP A 16 -3.03 -7.70 -12.26
N GLU A 17 -4.04 -7.00 -11.77
CA GLU A 17 -4.48 -7.07 -10.37
C GLU A 17 -4.92 -8.48 -9.95
N ASN A 18 -5.48 -9.28 -10.86
CA ASN A 18 -5.88 -10.65 -10.55
C ASN A 18 -4.66 -11.54 -10.31
N ILE A 19 -3.61 -11.38 -11.14
CA ILE A 19 -2.35 -12.10 -10.96
C ILE A 19 -1.69 -11.68 -9.65
N VAL A 20 -1.65 -10.38 -9.34
CA VAL A 20 -1.12 -9.86 -8.08
C VAL A 20 -1.89 -10.45 -6.90
N ARG A 21 -3.23 -10.45 -6.95
CA ARG A 21 -4.09 -11.02 -5.89
C ARG A 21 -3.82 -12.51 -5.70
N GLN A 22 -3.77 -13.30 -6.76
CA GLN A 22 -3.50 -14.74 -6.68
C GLN A 22 -2.11 -15.02 -6.09
N ARG A 23 -1.09 -14.28 -6.53
CA ARG A 23 0.29 -14.40 -6.01
C ARG A 23 0.38 -14.00 -4.55
N ALA A 24 -0.34 -12.97 -4.13
CA ALA A 24 -0.43 -12.55 -2.73
C ALA A 24 -1.08 -13.63 -1.87
N ILE A 25 -2.22 -14.20 -2.31
CA ILE A 25 -2.92 -15.28 -1.59
C ILE A 25 -2.01 -16.51 -1.46
N GLN A 26 -1.41 -16.97 -2.55
CA GLN A 26 -0.48 -18.12 -2.52
C GLN A 26 0.69 -17.88 -1.55
N LYS A 27 1.33 -16.71 -1.63
CA LYS A 27 2.48 -16.39 -0.76
C LYS A 27 2.07 -16.21 0.70
N SER A 28 0.87 -15.71 0.96
CA SER A 28 0.34 -15.52 2.31
C SER A 28 0.00 -16.83 3.03
N ARG A 29 -0.14 -17.95 2.29
CA ARG A 29 -0.62 -19.25 2.82
C ARG A 29 -1.99 -19.20 3.49
N LEU A 30 -2.80 -18.19 3.17
CA LEU A 30 -4.19 -18.07 3.61
C LEU A 30 -5.11 -18.72 2.58
N LYS A 31 -6.31 -19.13 3.00
CA LYS A 31 -7.33 -19.60 2.06
C LYS A 31 -7.93 -18.40 1.31
N ALA A 32 -8.23 -18.57 0.02
CA ALA A 32 -8.81 -17.50 -0.78
C ALA A 32 -10.11 -16.93 -0.19
N GLY A 33 -10.92 -17.76 0.48
CA GLY A 33 -12.16 -17.33 1.15
C GLY A 33 -11.96 -16.55 2.45
N GLU A 34 -10.77 -16.63 3.07
CA GLU A 34 -10.44 -15.85 4.27
C GLU A 34 -9.93 -14.45 3.89
N VAL A 35 -9.39 -14.30 2.68
CA VAL A 35 -8.84 -13.05 2.16
C VAL A 35 -9.95 -12.14 1.67
N ARG A 36 -10.18 -11.06 2.40
CA ARG A 36 -11.14 -10.01 2.01
C ARG A 36 -10.53 -9.12 0.94
N GLU A 37 -9.33 -8.62 1.20
CA GLU A 37 -8.72 -7.59 0.38
C GLU A 37 -7.21 -7.77 0.26
N VAL A 38 -6.67 -7.35 -0.88
CA VAL A 38 -5.23 -7.34 -1.17
C VAL A 38 -4.90 -5.95 -1.69
N ARG A 39 -3.95 -5.28 -1.04
CA ARG A 39 -3.57 -3.90 -1.38
C ARG A 39 -2.09 -3.79 -1.65
N VAL A 40 -1.72 -3.15 -2.76
CA VAL A 40 -0.32 -2.80 -3.04
C VAL A 40 0.01 -1.50 -2.33
N VAL A 41 0.93 -1.56 -1.36
CA VAL A 41 1.38 -0.40 -0.56
C VAL A 41 2.54 0.32 -1.24
N ARG A 42 3.43 -0.46 -1.87
CA ARG A 42 4.60 0.08 -2.56
C ARG A 42 4.88 -0.72 -3.82
N ARG A 43 5.29 -0.01 -4.86
CA ARG A 43 5.76 -0.59 -6.12
C ARG A 43 7.13 -0.01 -6.44
N SER A 44 8.13 -0.87 -6.60
CA SER A 44 9.45 -0.51 -7.09
C SER A 44 9.87 -1.45 -8.23
N ILE A 45 10.78 -1.00 -9.08
CA ILE A 45 11.30 -1.80 -10.21
C ILE A 45 12.80 -2.01 -10.06
N ASP A 46 13.24 -3.24 -10.27
CA ASP A 46 14.65 -3.60 -10.46
C ASP A 46 14.88 -3.82 -11.95
N ALA A 47 15.44 -2.81 -12.62
CA ALA A 47 15.67 -2.79 -14.07
C ALA A 47 17.12 -3.08 -14.46
N ARG A 48 17.97 -3.49 -13.51
CA ARG A 48 19.42 -3.68 -13.75
C ARG A 48 19.75 -4.95 -14.54
N GLY A 49 18.85 -5.94 -14.55
CA GLY A 49 19.05 -7.19 -15.27
C GLY A 49 18.31 -7.23 -16.61
N PHE A 50 18.66 -8.21 -17.46
CA PHE A 50 18.04 -8.44 -18.76
C PHE A 50 16.50 -8.61 -18.68
N ARG A 51 15.99 -9.15 -17.56
CA ARG A 51 14.56 -9.20 -17.26
C ARG A 51 14.25 -8.30 -16.07
N PRO A 52 13.68 -7.10 -16.30
CA PRO A 52 13.21 -6.25 -15.22
C PRO A 52 12.16 -6.96 -14.37
N ALA A 53 12.16 -6.67 -13.06
CA ALA A 53 11.17 -7.21 -12.14
C ALA A 53 10.64 -6.13 -11.21
N TYR A 54 9.32 -6.09 -11.01
CA TYR A 54 8.71 -5.28 -9.98
C TYR A 54 8.81 -5.98 -8.63
N ARG A 55 9.13 -5.22 -7.59
CA ARG A 55 8.98 -5.61 -6.19
C ARG A 55 7.78 -4.85 -5.63
N LEU A 56 6.72 -5.58 -5.33
CA LEU A 56 5.51 -5.05 -4.73
C LEU A 56 5.51 -5.36 -3.25
N LYS A 57 5.36 -4.35 -2.39
CA LYS A 57 4.97 -4.55 -0.99
C LYS A 57 3.44 -4.60 -0.96
N VAL A 58 2.89 -5.68 -0.46
CA VAL A 58 1.45 -5.98 -0.50
C VAL A 58 0.96 -6.30 0.90
N GLU A 59 -0.20 -5.76 1.26
CA GLU A 59 -0.96 -6.09 2.46
C GLU A 59 -2.10 -7.03 2.09
N VAL A 60 -2.20 -8.16 2.79
CA VAL A 60 -3.30 -9.12 2.65
C VAL A 60 -4.16 -9.06 3.89
N TYR A 61 -5.40 -8.63 3.72
CA TYR A 61 -6.38 -8.51 4.78
C TYR A 61 -7.23 -9.77 4.86
N ALA A 62 -7.16 -10.44 6.01
CA ALA A 62 -7.93 -11.64 6.31
C ALA A 62 -8.95 -11.36 7.42
N GLY A 63 -10.20 -11.73 7.17
CA GLY A 63 -11.33 -11.55 8.10
C GLY A 63 -11.91 -10.15 8.17
N GLU A 64 -11.12 -9.11 7.88
CA GLU A 64 -11.52 -7.70 7.92
C GLU A 64 -11.22 -7.03 6.58
N ALA A 65 -12.00 -6.02 6.19
CA ALA A 65 -11.68 -5.17 5.04
C ALA A 65 -10.68 -4.08 5.45
N TYR A 66 -9.95 -3.53 4.49
CA TYR A 66 -9.13 -2.36 4.74
C TYR A 66 -10.02 -1.21 5.23
N LYS A 67 -9.60 -0.55 6.32
CA LYS A 67 -10.19 0.71 6.77
C LYS A 67 -9.16 1.81 6.51
N PRO A 68 -9.43 2.75 5.59
CA PRO A 68 -8.55 3.89 5.40
C PRO A 68 -8.48 4.73 6.66
N GLU A 69 -7.30 5.29 6.91
CA GLU A 69 -7.19 6.39 7.87
C GLU A 69 -8.09 7.53 7.38
N PRO A 70 -8.80 8.22 8.30
CA PRO A 70 -9.60 9.38 7.93
C PRO A 70 -8.73 10.39 7.21
N ALA A 71 -9.32 11.13 6.26
CA ALA A 71 -8.56 12.13 5.54
C ALA A 71 -8.03 13.15 6.56
N ILE A 72 -6.80 13.62 6.39
CA ILE A 72 -6.20 14.65 7.27
C ILE A 72 -7.14 15.87 7.41
N LEU A 73 -7.86 16.18 6.33
CA LEU A 73 -8.83 17.26 6.26
C LEU A 73 -10.05 17.07 7.17
N ASP A 74 -10.42 15.83 7.50
CA ASP A 74 -11.58 15.53 8.36
C ASP A 74 -11.34 16.03 9.81
N GLY A 75 -10.09 16.26 10.20
CA GLY A 75 -9.73 16.81 11.52
C GLY A 75 -9.52 18.32 11.54
N TYR A 76 -9.64 19.00 10.41
CA TYR A 76 -9.43 20.45 10.34
C TYR A 76 -10.64 21.19 10.90
N HIS A 77 -10.38 22.17 11.75
CA HIS A 77 -11.38 23.04 12.34
C HIS A 77 -11.03 24.50 12.06
N PRO A 78 -12.01 25.41 12.08
CA PRO A 78 -11.75 26.85 12.01
C PRO A 78 -10.80 27.27 13.15
N VAL A 79 -9.80 28.09 12.79
CA VAL A 79 -8.76 28.61 13.69
C VAL A 79 -8.67 30.14 13.61
N ASP A 80 -9.73 30.79 13.18
CA ASP A 80 -9.84 32.24 13.00
C ASP A 80 -9.63 33.04 14.30
N GLU A 81 -9.88 32.41 15.46
CA GLU A 81 -9.64 32.98 16.79
C GLU A 81 -8.40 32.39 17.48
N ALA A 82 -7.64 31.51 16.81
CA ALA A 82 -6.47 30.86 17.40
C ALA A 82 -5.23 31.77 17.39
N GLU A 83 -4.21 31.39 18.16
CA GLU A 83 -2.93 32.09 18.20
C GLU A 83 -2.23 32.04 16.83
N GLU A 84 -1.72 33.19 16.38
CA GLU A 84 -0.93 33.27 15.15
C GLU A 84 0.40 32.53 15.30
N VAL A 85 0.69 31.63 14.36
CA VAL A 85 1.94 30.85 14.36
C VAL A 85 2.79 31.17 13.14
N ILE A 86 4.08 31.41 13.36
CA ILE A 86 5.07 31.63 12.28
C ILE A 86 5.88 30.34 12.09
N ILE A 87 5.88 29.79 10.87
CA ILE A 87 6.72 28.64 10.50
C ILE A 87 7.98 29.17 9.79
N ILE A 88 9.15 28.98 10.40
CA ILE A 88 10.44 29.34 9.82
C ILE A 88 11.14 28.06 9.35
N GLY A 89 11.20 27.88 8.02
CA GLY A 89 11.80 26.70 7.38
C GLY A 89 10.76 25.63 7.07
N THR A 90 10.54 25.38 5.78
CA THR A 90 9.59 24.38 5.25
C THR A 90 10.29 23.42 4.29
N GLY A 91 11.56 23.09 4.59
CA GLY A 91 12.35 22.15 3.82
C GLY A 91 12.08 20.70 4.28
N PRO A 92 11.99 19.73 3.36
CA PRO A 92 11.66 18.34 3.66
C PRO A 92 12.85 17.50 4.20
N ALA A 93 13.82 18.12 4.89
CA ALA A 93 15.13 17.56 5.20
C ALA A 93 15.10 16.15 5.84
#